data_AF-A0A838IUC0-F1
#
_entry.id   AF-A0A838IUC0-F1
#
_cell.length_a   1.000
_cell.length_b   1.000
_cell.length_c   1.000
_cell.angle_alpha   90.00
_cell.angle_beta   90.00
_cell.angle_gamma   90.00
#
_symmetry.space_group_name_H-M   'P 1'
#
loop_
_entity.id
_entity.type
_entity.pdbx_description
1 polymer ?
#
loop_
_entity_poly.entity_id
_entity_poly.type
_entity_poly.pdbx_seq_one_letter_code
_entity_poly.pdbx_strand_id
1 'polypeptide(L)'
;MTEDTDRLEVTVARSAAPEQQANAALEVRTGLTESFTVAMLPDTQNMVQFEELAPLFVDMVDWIVDSIEDRNIEFVTHVGDIVAWADREVEWARARDALDSWGSPEGLSTHMVRRRSDSTVGAR
;
A
#
# COMPACT_ATOMS: atom_id res chain seq x y z
N MET A 1 -6.90 15.17 -30.66
CA MET A 1 -6.19 16.36 -30.13
C MET A 1 -5.53 15.90 -28.85
N THR A 2 -4.31 15.40 -28.97
CA THR A 2 -3.59 14.69 -27.90
C THR A 2 -2.20 15.26 -27.85
N GLU A 3 -1.97 16.17 -26.92
CA GLU A 3 -0.63 16.51 -26.43
C GLU A 3 -0.80 16.84 -24.95
N ASP A 4 -0.78 15.79 -24.11
CA ASP A 4 -0.51 15.97 -22.70
C ASP A 4 1.02 15.89 -22.56
N THR A 5 1.64 17.03 -22.30
CA THR A 5 3.09 17.15 -22.28
C THR A 5 3.59 16.73 -20.92
N ASP A 6 4.06 15.49 -20.84
CA ASP A 6 4.66 14.88 -19.66
C ASP A 6 5.86 15.74 -19.18
N ARG A 7 5.67 16.48 -18.09
CA ARG A 7 6.66 17.46 -17.61
C ARG A 7 7.61 16.77 -16.64
N LEU A 8 8.84 16.54 -17.10
CA LEU A 8 9.93 15.98 -16.30
C LEU A 8 10.46 17.01 -15.29
N GLU A 9 10.44 16.67 -14.00
CA GLU A 9 11.14 17.43 -12.97
C GLU A 9 12.54 16.86 -12.72
N VAL A 10 13.56 17.70 -12.88
CA VAL A 10 14.96 17.33 -12.68
C VAL A 10 15.47 17.96 -11.38
N THR A 11 15.75 17.15 -10.37
CA THR A 11 16.43 17.59 -9.14
C THR A 11 17.92 17.27 -9.24
N VAL A 12 18.76 18.31 -9.39
CA VAL A 12 20.22 18.15 -9.40
C VAL A 12 20.75 18.36 -7.98
N ALA A 13 21.19 17.28 -7.33
CA ALA A 13 21.95 17.39 -6.09
C ALA A 13 23.37 17.92 -6.41
N ARG A 14 23.71 19.10 -5.90
CA ARG A 14 25.06 19.66 -6.04
C ARG A 14 25.99 19.01 -5.01
N SER A 15 27.05 18.35 -5.48
CA SER A 15 28.16 17.91 -4.62
C SER A 15 29.13 19.08 -4.37
N ALA A 16 29.52 19.28 -3.11
CA ALA A 16 30.42 20.35 -2.67
C ALA A 16 31.90 19.91 -2.64
N ALA A 17 32.44 19.39 -3.75
CA ALA A 17 33.86 19.03 -3.88
C ALA A 17 34.44 19.52 -5.22
N PRO A 18 35.70 20.01 -5.27
CA PRO A 18 36.27 20.57 -6.48
C PRO A 18 36.67 19.45 -7.45
N GLU A 19 36.14 19.55 -8.67
CA GLU A 19 36.71 19.07 -9.93
C GLU A 19 37.15 17.60 -9.98
N GLN A 20 36.21 16.70 -9.72
CA GLN A 20 36.24 15.38 -10.34
C GLN A 20 35.02 15.30 -11.24
N GLN A 21 35.21 15.05 -12.54
CA GLN A 21 34.12 14.88 -13.51
C GLN A 21 33.15 13.83 -12.97
N ALA A 22 32.11 14.32 -12.30
CA ALA A 22 31.03 13.49 -11.80
C ALA A 22 30.20 13.16 -13.03
N ASN A 23 30.40 11.96 -13.56
CA ASN A 23 29.39 11.31 -14.38
C ASN A 23 28.20 11.05 -13.44
N ALA A 24 27.42 12.09 -13.17
CA ALA A 24 26.20 11.99 -12.41
C ALA A 24 25.25 11.15 -13.25
N ALA A 25 25.00 9.92 -12.79
CA ALA A 25 23.93 9.10 -13.35
C ALA A 25 22.63 9.88 -13.15
N LEU A 26 22.06 10.37 -14.25
CA LEU A 26 20.73 10.96 -14.23
C LEU A 26 19.74 9.79 -14.17
N GLU A 27 19.22 9.52 -12.98
CA GLU A 27 18.04 8.66 -12.85
C GLU A 27 16.82 9.44 -13.36
N VAL A 28 16.56 9.32 -14.66
CA VAL A 28 15.27 9.72 -15.23
C VAL A 28 14.25 8.70 -14.75
N ARG A 29 13.51 9.05 -13.69
CA ARG A 29 12.34 8.28 -13.27
C ARG A 29 11.21 8.59 -14.25
N THR A 30 11.15 7.84 -15.34
CA THR A 30 9.98 7.85 -16.23
C THR A 30 8.81 7.29 -15.44
N GLY A 31 7.86 8.16 -15.07
CA GLY A 31 6.73 7.79 -14.24
C GLY A 31 5.91 6.65 -14.86
N LEU A 32 5.69 5.60 -14.07
CA LEU A 32 4.64 4.59 -14.21
C LEU A 32 4.54 3.86 -15.56
N THR A 33 5.58 3.11 -15.96
CA THR A 33 5.43 2.12 -17.05
C THR A 33 4.68 0.86 -16.64
N GLU A 34 4.47 0.62 -15.34
CA GLU A 34 3.76 -0.55 -14.82
C GLU A 34 2.40 -0.15 -14.23
N SER A 35 1.33 -0.81 -14.70
CA SER A 35 0.00 -0.70 -14.11
C SER A 35 0.02 -1.22 -12.67
N PHE A 36 -0.62 -0.51 -11.75
CA PHE A 36 -0.80 -0.95 -10.36
C PHE A 36 -2.28 -1.20 -10.05
N THR A 37 -2.52 -1.94 -8.98
CA THR A 37 -3.85 -2.23 -8.46
C THR A 37 -4.08 -1.51 -7.13
N VAL A 38 -5.30 -1.02 -6.93
CA VAL A 38 -5.80 -0.57 -5.64
C VAL A 38 -6.86 -1.56 -5.16
N ALA A 39 -6.69 -2.14 -3.98
CA ALA A 39 -7.71 -2.95 -3.34
C ALA A 39 -8.57 -2.08 -2.43
N MET A 40 -9.89 -2.23 -2.55
CA MET A 40 -10.86 -1.47 -1.77
C MET A 40 -11.72 -2.44 -0.96
N LEU A 41 -11.71 -2.28 0.37
CA LEU A 41 -12.60 -3.00 1.27
C LEU A 41 -13.83 -2.13 1.56
N PRO A 42 -15.02 -2.55 1.11
CA PRO A 42 -16.26 -1.91 1.49
C PRO A 42 -16.72 -2.37 2.89
N ASP A 43 -17.71 -1.65 3.42
CA ASP A 43 -18.57 -1.97 4.57
C ASP A 43 -18.40 -3.39 5.16
N THR A 44 -17.83 -3.45 6.36
CA THR A 44 -17.59 -4.67 7.14
C THR A 44 -18.42 -4.72 8.41
N GLN A 45 -19.33 -3.77 8.62
CA GLN A 45 -20.02 -3.55 9.89
C GLN A 45 -20.80 -4.79 10.37
N ASN A 46 -21.44 -5.52 9.45
CA ASN A 46 -22.17 -6.75 9.78
C ASN A 46 -21.23 -7.91 10.14
N MET A 47 -20.04 -7.97 9.53
CA MET A 47 -19.08 -9.06 9.77
C MET A 47 -18.50 -8.97 11.17
N VAL A 48 -18.26 -7.75 11.67
CA VAL A 48 -17.73 -7.56 13.03
C VAL A 48 -18.83 -7.51 14.09
N GLN A 49 -20.07 -7.20 13.71
CA GLN A 49 -21.23 -7.24 14.61
C GLN A 49 -21.51 -8.67 15.11
N PHE A 50 -21.44 -9.67 14.23
CA PHE A 50 -21.74 -11.06 14.52
C PHE A 50 -20.46 -11.90 14.62
N GLU A 51 -20.26 -12.60 15.73
CA GLU A 51 -19.05 -13.39 15.97
C GLU A 51 -18.83 -14.45 14.89
N GLU A 52 -19.91 -15.05 14.41
CA GLU A 52 -19.91 -16.11 13.42
C GLU A 52 -19.50 -15.62 12.03
N LEU A 53 -19.60 -14.31 11.77
CA LEU A 53 -19.23 -13.69 10.50
C LEU A 53 -17.84 -13.04 10.54
N ALA A 54 -17.26 -12.83 11.72
CA ALA A 54 -15.94 -12.21 11.87
C ALA A 54 -14.84 -12.94 11.08
N PRO A 55 -14.83 -14.29 10.97
CA PRO A 55 -13.86 -15.00 10.13
C PRO A 55 -13.90 -14.59 8.65
N LEU A 56 -15.06 -14.16 8.11
CA LEU A 56 -15.15 -13.73 6.72
C LEU A 56 -14.34 -12.45 6.46
N PHE A 57 -14.24 -11.57 7.46
CA PHE A 57 -13.41 -10.38 7.32
C PHE A 57 -11.92 -10.74 7.29
N VAL A 58 -11.50 -11.71 8.12
CA VAL A 58 -10.15 -12.26 8.08
C VAL A 58 -9.86 -12.87 6.70
N ASP A 59 -10.75 -13.73 6.19
CA ASP A 59 -10.58 -14.37 4.88
C ASP A 59 -10.45 -13.35 3.73
N MET A 60 -11.20 -12.24 3.79
CA MET A 60 -11.07 -11.16 2.80
C MET A 60 -9.71 -10.48 2.85
N VAL A 61 -9.22 -10.19 4.07
CA VAL A 61 -7.92 -9.56 4.28
C VAL A 61 -6.79 -10.51 3.84
N ASP A 62 -6.86 -11.78 4.23
CA ASP A 62 -5.88 -12.79 3.87
C ASP A 62 -5.81 -12.98 2.35
N TRP A 63 -6.96 -12.99 1.64
CA TRP A 63 -6.97 -13.05 0.19
C TRP A 63 -6.28 -11.83 -0.46
N ILE A 64 -6.46 -10.63 0.09
CA ILE A 64 -5.78 -9.43 -0.40
C ILE A 64 -4.28 -9.59 -0.23
N VAL A 65 -3.83 -10.00 0.97
CA VAL A 65 -2.43 -10.22 1.33
C VAL A 65 -1.77 -11.23 0.38
N ASP A 66 -2.41 -12.39 0.20
CA ASP A 66 -1.93 -13.45 -0.69
C ASP A 66 -1.90 -13.00 -2.16
N SER A 67 -2.73 -12.02 -2.53
CA SER A 67 -2.81 -11.48 -3.89
C SER A 67 -1.87 -10.29 -4.15
N ILE A 68 -1.14 -9.77 -3.15
CA ILE A 68 -0.38 -8.51 -3.27
C ILE A 68 0.63 -8.56 -4.41
N GLU A 69 1.43 -9.63 -4.49
CA GLU A 69 2.49 -9.76 -5.49
C GLU A 69 1.92 -10.03 -6.88
N ASP A 70 1.03 -11.03 -6.99
CA ASP A 70 0.45 -11.47 -8.26
C ASP A 70 -0.37 -10.38 -8.96
N ARG A 71 -0.95 -9.44 -8.20
CA ARG A 71 -1.83 -8.38 -8.73
C ARG A 71 -1.18 -7.01 -8.76
N ASN A 72 0.08 -6.88 -8.33
CA ASN A 72 0.74 -5.59 -8.16
C ASN A 72 -0.14 -4.61 -7.34
N ILE A 73 -0.68 -5.07 -6.20
CA ILE A 73 -1.45 -4.23 -5.28
C ILE A 73 -0.48 -3.33 -4.53
N GLU A 74 -0.53 -2.03 -4.83
CA GLU A 74 0.35 -1.03 -4.21
C GLU A 74 -0.35 -0.27 -3.08
N PHE A 75 -1.70 -0.32 -3.05
CA PHE A 75 -2.52 0.35 -2.04
C PHE A 75 -3.76 -0.46 -1.67
N VAL A 76 -4.05 -0.53 -0.36
CA VAL A 76 -5.27 -1.11 0.19
C VAL A 76 -5.96 -0.07 1.06
N THR A 77 -7.27 0.10 0.89
CA THR A 77 -8.05 1.08 1.65
C THR A 77 -9.41 0.52 2.07
N HIS A 78 -9.85 0.90 3.27
CA HIS A 78 -11.22 0.69 3.74
C HIS A 78 -12.02 1.98 3.57
N VAL A 79 -13.25 1.91 3.05
CA VAL A 79 -13.98 3.12 2.61
C VAL A 79 -15.07 3.64 3.55
N GLY A 80 -15.22 3.04 4.72
CA GLY A 80 -16.20 3.43 5.74
C GLY A 80 -16.86 2.22 6.38
N ASP A 81 -17.77 2.43 7.33
CA ASP A 81 -18.63 1.39 7.90
C ASP A 81 -17.87 0.13 8.36
N ILE A 82 -16.87 0.36 9.21
CA ILE A 82 -16.04 -0.72 9.79
C ILE A 82 -16.82 -1.46 10.89
N VAL A 83 -17.56 -0.74 11.73
CA VAL A 83 -18.34 -1.28 12.85
C VAL A 83 -19.80 -0.85 12.74
N ALA A 84 -20.72 -1.66 13.25
CA ALA A 84 -22.14 -1.35 13.23
C ALA A 84 -22.51 -0.39 14.37
N TRP A 85 -21.83 -0.51 15.51
CA TRP A 85 -22.07 0.30 16.70
C TRP A 85 -20.75 0.81 17.28
N ALA A 86 -20.53 2.12 17.17
CA ALA A 86 -19.27 2.74 17.57
C ALA A 86 -18.93 2.58 19.06
N ASP A 87 -19.94 2.38 19.92
CA ASP A 87 -19.82 2.18 21.37
C ASP A 87 -19.54 0.72 21.76
N ARG A 88 -19.51 -0.22 20.80
CA ARG A 88 -19.20 -1.64 21.06
C ARG A 88 -17.75 -1.95 20.79
N GLU A 89 -16.94 -1.94 21.85
CA GLU A 89 -15.51 -2.24 21.79
C GLU A 89 -15.17 -3.59 21.14
N VAL A 90 -16.06 -4.59 21.29
CA VAL A 90 -15.88 -5.92 20.70
C VAL A 90 -15.87 -5.90 19.16
N GLU A 91 -16.64 -5.01 18.54
CA GLU A 91 -16.68 -4.89 17.08
C GLU A 91 -15.36 -4.30 16.57
N TRP A 92 -14.82 -3.30 17.27
CA TRP A 92 -13.50 -2.76 16.99
C TRP A 92 -12.37 -3.76 17.22
N ALA A 93 -12.49 -4.63 18.23
CA ALA A 93 -11.51 -5.68 18.48
C ALA A 93 -11.47 -6.67 17.30
N ARG A 94 -12.63 -7.17 16.87
CA ARG A 94 -12.74 -8.06 15.70
C ARG A 94 -12.23 -7.41 14.42
N ALA A 95 -12.52 -6.12 14.21
CA ALA A 95 -12.00 -5.37 13.06
C ALA A 95 -10.47 -5.28 13.06
N ARG A 96 -9.86 -5.01 14.22
CA ARG A 96 -8.39 -4.99 14.38
C ARG A 96 -7.80 -6.36 14.15
N ASP A 97 -8.36 -7.40 14.77
CA ASP A 97 -7.87 -8.77 14.61
C ASP A 97 -7.85 -9.19 13.13
N ALA A 98 -8.85 -8.79 12.35
CA ALA A 98 -8.89 -9.05 10.91
C ALA A 98 -7.85 -8.22 10.12
N LEU A 99 -7.69 -6.93 10.42
CA LEU A 99 -6.72 -6.08 9.73
C LEU A 99 -5.26 -6.37 10.14
N ASP A 100 -5.03 -6.95 11.31
CA ASP A 100 -3.70 -7.29 11.82
C ASP A 100 -3.23 -8.70 11.40
N SER A 101 -4.06 -9.49 10.69
CA SER A 101 -3.81 -10.91 10.39
C SER A 101 -2.49 -11.18 9.64
N TRP A 102 -1.98 -10.19 8.89
CA TRP A 102 -0.74 -10.32 8.10
C TRP A 102 0.55 -10.33 8.93
N GLY A 103 0.52 -9.92 10.21
CA GLY A 103 1.71 -10.00 11.07
C GLY A 103 2.90 -9.11 10.63
N SER A 104 2.68 -8.11 9.78
CA SER A 104 3.63 -7.00 9.59
C SER A 104 3.75 -6.22 10.90
N PRO A 105 4.94 -5.73 11.31
CA PRO A 105 5.08 -4.87 12.48
C PRO A 105 4.22 -3.58 12.41
N GLU A 106 3.68 -3.25 11.24
CA GLU A 106 2.83 -2.08 10.98
C GLU A 106 1.31 -2.41 10.90
N GLY A 107 0.93 -3.70 10.88
CA GLY A 107 -0.45 -4.15 10.56
C GLY A 107 -0.93 -3.69 9.16
N LEU A 108 -2.08 -4.15 8.67
CA LEU A 108 -2.78 -3.38 7.61
C LEU A 108 -3.44 -2.18 8.29
N SER A 109 -2.63 -1.16 8.60
CA SER A 109 -3.16 0.17 8.86
C SER A 109 -4.11 0.53 7.72
N THR A 110 -5.25 1.20 8.01
CA THR A 110 -6.30 1.62 7.05
C THR A 110 -5.80 2.32 5.77
N HIS A 111 -4.50 2.64 5.72
CA HIS A 111 -3.75 3.17 4.60
C HIS A 111 -2.46 2.33 4.42
N MET A 112 -2.55 1.14 3.84
CA MET A 112 -1.36 0.35 3.49
C MET A 112 -0.83 0.86 2.15
N VAL A 113 0.32 1.56 2.15
CA VAL A 113 1.12 1.85 0.94
C VAL A 113 2.29 0.88 0.92
N ARG A 114 2.38 0.02 -0.10
CA ARG A 114 3.58 -0.79 -0.30
C ARG A 114 4.74 0.15 -0.61
N ARG A 115 5.73 0.24 0.28
CA ARG A 115 7.02 0.83 -0.06
C ARG A 115 7.80 -0.24 -0.82
N ARG A 116 7.94 -0.10 -2.15
CA ARG A 116 8.90 -0.93 -2.91
C ARG A 116 10.28 -0.78 -2.26
N SER A 117 10.85 -1.88 -1.78
CA SER A 117 12.28 -1.97 -1.50
C SER A 117 12.97 -1.81 -2.85
N ASP A 118 13.70 -0.73 -3.03
CA ASP A 118 14.60 -0.56 -4.17
C ASP A 118 15.69 -1.64 -4.09
N SER A 119 15.51 -2.72 -4.84
CA SER A 119 16.49 -3.80 -4.98
C SER A 119 17.56 -3.39 -5.97
N THR A 120 18.32 -2.35 -5.63
CA THR A 120 19.55 -2.01 -6.34
C THR A 120 20.69 -1.99 -5.36
N VAL A 121 21.26 -3.15 -5.06
CA VAL A 121 22.72 -3.43 -5.05
C VAL A 121 22.87 -4.96 -5.04
N GLY A 122 22.92 -5.54 -6.25
CA GLY A 122 23.72 -6.74 -6.46
C GLY A 122 25.19 -6.33 -6.37
N ALA A 123 25.77 -6.46 -5.18
CA ALA A 123 27.21 -6.47 -5.03
C ALA A 123 27.70 -7.87 -5.43
N ARG A 124 28.41 -7.87 -6.56
CA ARG A 124 29.35 -8.85 -7.10
C ARG A 124 29.82 -9.96 -6.16
#